data_AF-A0A7C4IWW7-F1
#
_entry.id   AF-A0A7C4IWW7-F1
#
_cell.length_a   1.000
_cell.length_b   1.000
_cell.length_c   1.000
_cell.angle_alpha   90.00
_cell.angle_beta   90.00
_cell.angle_gamma   90.00
#
_symmetry.space_group_name_H-M   'P 1'
#
loop_
_entity.id
_entity.type
_entity.pdbx_description
1 polymer ?
#
loop_
_entity_poly.entity_id
_entity_poly.type
_entity_poly.pdbx_seq_one_letter_code
_entity_poly.pdbx_strand_id
1 'polypeptide(L)'
;MSSGTTNYSYMNMCRGDVPKAELLKSLSWWERPLGRLMIGRLEGKYDLQEGYNLEAAKLIKPVLGDTPLLLVGGLRTVSHMEEVLERGYADFISMSRPFIREPFLVDRIKKGETAKVSCVSCNRCLAAVANGIPAYCYNVR
;
A
#
# COMPACT_ATOMS: atom_id res chain seq x y z
N MET A 1 -3.58 11.85 1.54
CA MET A 1 -2.47 10.88 1.64
C MET A 1 -1.41 11.50 2.54
N SER A 2 -1.16 10.94 3.72
CA SER A 2 -0.44 11.64 4.80
C SER A 2 1.10 11.53 4.74
N SER A 3 1.68 10.70 3.88
CA SER A 3 3.12 10.41 3.89
C SER A 3 3.87 10.63 2.57
N GLY A 4 3.33 11.46 1.66
CA GLY A 4 4.05 11.86 0.44
C GLY A 4 3.15 12.31 -0.71
N THR A 5 3.78 12.57 -1.84
CA THR A 5 3.13 12.87 -3.13
C THR A 5 3.77 12.03 -4.23
N THR A 6 3.01 11.69 -5.27
CA THR A 6 3.47 10.87 -6.40
C THR A 6 4.69 11.49 -7.11
N ASN A 7 4.79 12.82 -7.11
CA ASN A 7 5.83 13.56 -7.83
C ASN A 7 7.14 13.72 -7.03
N TYR A 8 7.08 13.72 -5.69
CA TYR A 8 8.27 13.99 -4.86
C TYR A 8 8.70 12.80 -3.99
N SER A 9 7.79 11.89 -3.67
CA SER A 9 8.07 10.79 -2.73
C SER A 9 7.24 9.55 -3.05
N TYR A 10 7.25 9.15 -4.32
CA TYR A 10 6.48 8.01 -4.84
C TYR A 10 6.62 6.75 -3.97
N MET A 11 7.85 6.36 -3.61
CA MET A 11 8.11 5.15 -2.83
C MET A 11 7.74 5.27 -1.34
N ASN A 12 7.60 6.49 -0.80
CA ASN A 12 7.07 6.69 0.57
C ASN A 12 5.57 6.40 0.64
N MET A 13 4.84 6.56 -0.47
CA MET A 13 3.41 6.23 -0.55
C MET A 13 3.19 4.75 -0.92
N CYS A 14 4.04 4.20 -1.78
CA CYS A 14 3.80 2.93 -2.45
C CYS A 14 4.82 1.87 -2.02
N ARG A 15 4.88 1.63 -0.70
CA ARG A 15 5.74 0.60 -0.08
C ARG A 15 5.38 -0.82 -0.54
N GLY A 16 6.38 -1.68 -0.62
CA GLY A 16 6.31 -3.04 -1.15
C GLY A 16 7.30 -3.24 -2.30
N ASP A 17 7.10 -4.32 -3.05
CA ASP A 17 8.03 -4.69 -4.13
C ASP A 17 8.08 -3.65 -5.24
N VAL A 18 9.18 -3.65 -5.98
CA VAL A 18 9.40 -2.80 -7.14
C VAL A 18 9.06 -3.57 -8.43
N PRO A 19 7.99 -3.22 -9.16
CA PRO A 19 7.55 -3.95 -10.34
C PRO A 19 8.40 -3.55 -11.56
N LYS A 20 9.68 -3.97 -11.57
CA LYS A 20 10.68 -3.57 -12.59
C LYS A 20 10.19 -3.82 -14.00
N ALA A 21 9.62 -5.00 -14.26
CA ALA A 21 9.19 -5.39 -15.60
C ALA A 21 8.10 -4.46 -16.14
N GLU A 22 7.13 -4.09 -15.30
CA GLU A 22 6.04 -3.19 -15.64
C GLU A 22 6.51 -1.73 -15.75
N LEU A 23 7.40 -1.28 -14.87
CA LEU A 23 7.94 0.08 -14.93
C LEU A 23 8.82 0.31 -16.16
N LEU A 24 9.59 -0.70 -16.59
CA LEU A 24 10.43 -0.58 -17.79
C LEU A 24 9.63 -0.55 -19.10
N LYS A 25 8.31 -0.79 -19.08
CA LYS A 25 7.47 -0.71 -20.28
C LYS A 25 7.28 0.72 -20.79
N SER A 26 7.35 1.71 -19.89
CA SER A 26 7.23 3.12 -20.27
C SER A 26 8.50 3.67 -20.92
N LEU A 27 9.64 2.96 -20.79
CA LEU A 27 10.92 3.36 -21.34
C LEU A 27 11.13 2.81 -22.75
N SER A 28 11.87 3.58 -23.55
CA SER A 28 12.34 3.14 -24.86
C SER A 28 13.25 1.92 -24.71
N TRP A 29 13.28 1.06 -25.73
CA TRP A 29 14.02 -0.20 -25.69
C TRP A 29 15.51 -0.03 -25.32
N TRP A 30 16.14 1.06 -25.76
CA TRP A 30 17.54 1.39 -25.51
C TRP A 30 17.79 1.95 -24.08
N GLU A 31 16.77 2.51 -23.44
CA GLU A 31 16.85 3.04 -22.06
C GLU A 31 16.72 1.93 -21.01
N ARG A 32 16.13 0.78 -21.38
CA ARG A 32 15.84 -0.34 -20.46
C ARG A 32 17.04 -0.87 -19.68
N PRO A 33 18.27 -0.99 -20.22
CA PRO A 33 19.43 -1.43 -19.45
C PRO A 33 19.74 -0.49 -18.28
N LEU A 34 19.79 0.81 -18.54
CA LEU A 34 20.04 1.83 -17.52
C LEU A 34 18.86 1.91 -16.53
N GLY A 35 17.64 1.90 -17.04
CA GLY A 35 16.43 1.87 -16.22
C GLY A 35 16.39 0.66 -15.27
N ARG A 36 16.80 -0.53 -15.74
CA ARG A 36 16.84 -1.75 -14.92
C ARG A 36 17.81 -1.61 -13.75
N LEU A 37 18.98 -1.02 -13.99
CA LEU A 37 19.95 -0.75 -12.93
C LEU A 37 19.42 0.27 -11.93
N MET A 38 18.90 1.40 -12.41
CA MET A 38 18.39 2.49 -11.59
C MET A 38 17.21 2.06 -10.71
N ILE A 39 16.20 1.43 -11.32
CA ILE A 39 15.01 0.95 -10.61
C ILE A 39 15.36 -0.23 -9.69
N GLY A 40 16.29 -1.10 -10.09
CA GLY A 40 16.78 -2.20 -9.24
C GLY A 40 17.39 -1.73 -7.93
N ARG A 41 18.01 -0.53 -7.89
CA ARG A 41 18.53 0.07 -6.65
C ARG A 41 17.46 0.48 -5.63
N LEU A 42 16.18 0.40 -5.99
CA LEU A 42 15.05 0.68 -5.10
C LEU A 42 14.50 -0.57 -4.41
N GLU A 43 14.88 -1.78 -4.86
CA GLU A 43 14.46 -3.03 -4.23
C GLU A 43 14.92 -3.10 -2.76
N GLY A 44 14.05 -3.60 -1.88
CA GLY A 44 14.33 -3.74 -0.44
C GLY A 44 14.29 -2.43 0.37
N LYS A 45 14.46 -1.27 -0.26
CA LYS A 45 14.52 0.03 0.46
C LYS A 45 13.19 0.46 1.05
N TYR A 46 12.09 0.06 0.43
CA TYR A 46 10.74 0.51 0.75
C TYR A 46 9.79 -0.65 0.97
N ASP A 47 10.30 -1.75 1.51
CA ASP A 47 9.48 -2.92 1.81
C ASP A 47 8.32 -2.55 2.72
N LEU A 48 7.20 -3.26 2.52
CA LEU A 48 6.00 -3.01 3.30
C LEU A 48 6.20 -3.50 4.73
N GLN A 49 6.27 -2.55 5.65
CA GLN A 49 6.09 -2.81 7.08
C GLN A 49 4.66 -2.42 7.45
N GLU A 50 3.90 -3.34 8.05
CA GLU A 50 2.55 -3.04 8.52
C GLU A 50 2.57 -1.91 9.55
N GLY A 51 1.60 -1.00 9.46
CA GLY A 51 1.50 0.12 10.38
C GLY A 51 2.56 1.20 10.14
N TYR A 52 3.08 1.37 8.92
CA TYR A 52 4.17 2.35 8.67
C TYR A 52 3.81 3.82 8.96
N ASN A 53 2.52 4.15 9.10
CA ASN A 53 2.04 5.47 9.53
C ASN A 53 1.44 5.45 10.95
N LEU A 54 1.49 4.31 11.66
CA LEU A 54 0.88 4.14 12.97
C LEU A 54 1.53 5.05 14.01
N GLU A 55 2.86 5.17 14.01
CA GLU A 55 3.57 6.06 14.94
C GLU A 55 3.17 7.52 14.73
N ALA A 56 3.00 7.97 13.48
CA ALA A 56 2.48 9.30 13.20
C ALA A 56 1.02 9.45 13.66
N ALA A 57 0.18 8.43 13.47
CA ALA A 57 -1.21 8.45 13.92
C ALA A 57 -1.33 8.55 15.45
N LYS A 58 -0.48 7.85 16.20
CA LYS A 58 -0.41 7.94 17.68
C LYS A 58 -0.12 9.36 18.17
N LEU A 59 0.69 10.11 17.42
CA LEU A 59 1.02 11.51 17.76
C LEU A 59 -0.10 12.48 17.36
N ILE A 60 -0.79 12.21 16.25
CA ILE A 60 -1.81 13.11 15.69
C ILE A 60 -3.18 12.90 16.35
N LYS A 61 -3.57 11.65 16.62
CA LYS A 61 -4.92 11.33 17.12
C LYS A 61 -5.31 12.10 18.39
N PRO A 62 -4.45 12.29 19.40
CA PRO A 62 -4.79 13.04 20.60
C PRO A 62 -5.09 14.53 20.36
N VAL A 63 -4.56 15.13 19.29
CA VAL A 63 -4.73 16.56 19.00
C VAL A 63 -5.88 16.86 18.02
N LEU A 64 -6.56 15.83 17.49
CA LEU A 64 -7.65 15.99 16.52
C LEU A 64 -9.00 16.34 17.14
N GLY A 65 -9.13 16.26 18.47
CA GLY A 65 -10.41 16.39 19.16
C GLY A 65 -11.42 15.37 18.61
N ASP A 66 -12.58 15.87 18.17
CA ASP A 66 -13.68 15.03 17.66
C ASP A 66 -13.52 14.63 16.18
N THR A 67 -12.46 15.07 15.49
CA THR A 67 -12.27 14.75 14.07
C THR A 67 -11.84 13.29 13.89
N PRO A 68 -12.57 12.47 13.13
CA PRO A 68 -12.19 11.08 12.90
C PRO A 68 -10.89 10.94 12.09
N LEU A 69 -10.03 10.02 12.50
CA LEU A 69 -8.78 9.66 11.85
C LEU A 69 -8.90 8.29 11.18
N LEU A 70 -8.70 8.28 9.86
CA LEU A 70 -8.65 7.07 9.05
C LEU A 70 -7.18 6.71 8.76
N LEU A 71 -6.68 5.61 9.32
CA LEU A 71 -5.28 5.22 9.17
C LEU A 71 -5.04 4.47 7.86
N VAL A 72 -4.21 5.03 6.99
CA VAL A 72 -3.54 4.29 5.91
C VAL A 72 -2.16 3.89 6.38
N GLY A 73 -1.94 2.61 6.68
CA GLY A 73 -0.66 2.11 7.19
C GLY A 73 -0.20 0.79 6.56
N GLY A 74 -0.83 0.34 5.48
CA GLY A 74 -0.48 -0.94 4.88
C GLY A 74 -0.81 -2.15 5.76
N LEU A 75 -1.76 -2.03 6.69
CA LEU A 75 -2.23 -3.12 7.55
C LEU A 75 -2.72 -4.30 6.69
N ARG A 76 -2.33 -5.52 7.06
CA ARG A 76 -2.71 -6.76 6.35
C ARG A 76 -3.29 -7.81 7.27
N THR A 77 -2.98 -7.76 8.56
CA THR A 77 -3.47 -8.77 9.51
C THR A 77 -4.65 -8.20 10.30
N VAL A 78 -5.75 -8.97 10.40
CA VAL A 78 -7.00 -8.52 11.03
C VAL A 78 -6.78 -8.19 12.51
N SER A 79 -6.06 -9.03 13.24
CA SER A 79 -5.75 -8.78 14.66
C SER A 79 -4.99 -7.47 14.89
N HIS A 80 -4.10 -7.08 13.97
CA HIS A 80 -3.38 -5.81 14.05
C HIS A 80 -4.31 -4.62 13.72
N MET A 81 -5.28 -4.80 12.82
CA MET A 81 -6.32 -3.80 12.58
C MET A 81 -7.19 -3.60 13.82
N GLU A 82 -7.61 -4.68 14.46
CA GLU A 82 -8.39 -4.66 15.70
C GLU A 82 -7.60 -3.96 16.82
N GLU A 83 -6.34 -4.33 17.04
CA GLU A 83 -5.48 -3.69 18.04
C GLU A 83 -5.39 -2.18 17.85
N VAL A 84 -5.23 -1.70 16.61
CA VAL A 84 -5.15 -0.27 16.30
C VAL A 84 -6.44 0.47 16.67
N LEU A 85 -7.60 -0.15 16.41
CA LEU A 85 -8.91 0.42 16.70
C LEU A 85 -9.21 0.37 18.21
N GLU A 86 -8.98 -0.76 18.87
CA GLU A 86 -9.21 -0.95 20.30
C GLU A 86 -8.36 -0.03 21.16
N ARG A 87 -7.10 0.21 20.76
CA ARG A 87 -6.21 1.17 21.44
C ARG A 87 -6.54 2.63 21.13
N GLY A 88 -7.49 2.90 20.25
CA GLY A 88 -7.88 4.26 19.86
C GLY A 88 -6.81 5.01 19.08
N TYR A 89 -5.87 4.31 18.42
CA TYR A 89 -4.83 4.95 17.60
C TYR A 89 -5.37 5.49 16.27
N ALA A 90 -6.52 4.97 15.83
CA ALA A 90 -7.31 5.47 14.71
C ALA A 90 -8.77 5.06 14.92
N ASP A 91 -9.70 5.75 14.27
CA ASP A 91 -11.14 5.42 14.33
C ASP A 91 -11.54 4.45 13.21
N PHE A 92 -10.82 4.47 12.10
CA PHE A 92 -11.03 3.54 11.00
C PHE A 92 -9.71 3.12 10.34
N ILE A 93 -9.74 1.96 9.70
CA ILE A 93 -8.66 1.48 8.84
C ILE A 93 -8.97 1.80 7.39
N SER A 94 -8.04 2.47 6.72
CA SER A 94 -8.15 2.81 5.30
C SER A 94 -7.24 1.94 4.44
N MET A 95 -7.83 1.35 3.40
CA MET A 95 -7.19 0.41 2.48
C MET A 95 -7.55 0.74 1.04
N SER A 96 -6.66 0.40 0.10
CA SER A 96 -6.90 0.57 -1.35
C SER A 96 -6.49 -0.69 -2.11
N ARG A 97 -5.19 -0.98 -2.20
CA ARG A 97 -4.65 -2.18 -2.88
C ARG A 97 -5.29 -3.51 -2.42
N PRO A 98 -5.61 -3.72 -1.13
CA PRO A 98 -6.41 -4.86 -0.67
C PRO A 98 -7.73 -5.03 -1.42
N PHE A 99 -8.53 -3.97 -1.57
CA PHE A 99 -9.84 -4.05 -2.22
C PHE A 99 -9.75 -4.27 -3.74
N ILE A 100 -8.66 -3.87 -4.38
CA ILE A 100 -8.39 -4.19 -5.79
C ILE A 100 -8.22 -5.71 -5.97
N ARG A 101 -7.61 -6.40 -5.00
CA ARG A 101 -7.42 -7.86 -5.05
C ARG A 101 -8.63 -8.63 -4.52
N GLU A 102 -9.24 -8.14 -3.44
CA GLU A 102 -10.34 -8.79 -2.73
C GLU A 102 -11.51 -7.79 -2.56
N PRO A 103 -12.39 -7.65 -3.57
CA PRO A 103 -13.50 -6.70 -3.50
C PRO A 103 -14.46 -6.96 -2.32
N PHE A 104 -14.59 -8.22 -1.89
CA PHE A 104 -15.44 -8.65 -0.78
C PHE A 104 -14.68 -8.83 0.54
N LEU A 105 -13.47 -8.26 0.67
CA LEU A 105 -12.61 -8.44 1.85
C LEU A 105 -13.32 -8.14 3.17
N VAL A 106 -14.12 -7.05 3.23
CA VAL A 106 -14.82 -6.65 4.46
C VAL A 106 -15.81 -7.73 4.92
N ASP A 107 -16.56 -8.32 4.00
CA ASP A 107 -17.52 -9.38 4.31
C ASP A 107 -16.81 -10.64 4.81
N ARG A 108 -15.69 -11.01 4.16
CA ARG A 108 -14.86 -12.14 4.59
C ARG A 108 -14.29 -11.95 5.98
N ILE A 109 -13.80 -10.74 6.30
CA ILE A 109 -13.31 -10.41 7.66
C ILE A 109 -14.46 -10.53 8.66
N LYS A 110 -15.63 -9.94 8.35
CA LYS A 110 -16.80 -9.97 9.23
C LYS A 110 -17.29 -11.40 9.55
N LYS A 111 -17.19 -12.31 8.57
CA LYS A 111 -17.53 -13.73 8.73
C LYS A 111 -16.43 -14.57 9.39
N GLY A 112 -15.26 -13.99 9.66
CA GLY A 112 -14.10 -14.73 10.17
C GLY A 112 -13.45 -15.67 9.15
N GLU A 113 -13.74 -15.50 7.85
CA GLU A 113 -13.23 -16.34 6.76
C GLU A 113 -11.79 -16.00 6.35
N THR A 114 -11.25 -14.89 6.86
CA THR A 114 -9.85 -14.51 6.65
C THR A 114 -9.28 -13.78 7.85
N ALA A 115 -8.08 -14.16 8.26
CA ALA A 115 -7.30 -13.46 9.27
C ALA A 115 -6.26 -12.52 8.65
N LYS A 116 -6.01 -12.64 7.34
CA LYS A 116 -4.97 -11.88 6.63
C LYS A 116 -5.36 -11.56 5.19
N VAL A 117 -5.16 -10.31 4.83
CA VAL A 117 -5.33 -9.79 3.46
C VAL A 117 -4.30 -10.43 2.53
N SER A 118 -4.74 -10.86 1.35
CA SER A 118 -3.91 -11.57 0.37
C SER A 118 -3.05 -10.65 -0.52
N CYS A 119 -3.27 -9.33 -0.47
CA CYS A 119 -2.48 -8.36 -1.23
C CYS A 119 -1.03 -8.27 -0.71
N VAL A 120 -0.08 -8.72 -1.54
CA VAL A 120 1.37 -8.73 -1.23
C VAL A 120 2.09 -7.41 -1.51
N SER A 121 1.37 -6.34 -1.87
CA SER A 121 1.97 -5.03 -2.20
C SER A 121 3.01 -5.05 -3.32
N CYS A 122 2.87 -5.93 -4.32
CA CYS A 122 3.78 -5.98 -5.49
C CYS A 122 3.78 -4.73 -6.39
N ASN A 123 2.90 -3.75 -6.12
CA ASN A 123 2.75 -2.48 -6.85
C ASN A 123 2.48 -2.58 -8.36
N ARG A 124 2.21 -3.77 -8.91
CA ARG A 124 1.91 -3.96 -10.34
C ARG A 124 0.63 -3.24 -10.78
N CYS A 125 -0.37 -3.16 -9.89
CA CYS A 125 -1.59 -2.38 -10.13
C CYS A 125 -1.29 -0.88 -10.32
N LEU A 126 -0.31 -0.36 -9.57
CA LEU A 126 0.10 1.04 -9.66
C LEU A 126 0.95 1.30 -10.91
N ALA A 127 1.86 0.36 -11.23
CA ALA A 127 2.62 0.43 -12.47
C ALA A 127 1.71 0.41 -13.71
N ALA A 128 0.61 -0.34 -13.67
CA ALA A 128 -0.39 -0.32 -14.74
C ALA A 128 -0.98 1.10 -14.94
N VAL A 129 -1.45 1.75 -13.86
CA VAL A 129 -1.98 3.11 -13.92
C VAL A 129 -0.94 4.10 -14.47
N ALA A 130 0.32 3.99 -14.03
CA ALA A 130 1.41 4.84 -14.53
C ALA A 130 1.69 4.65 -16.04
N ASN A 131 1.31 3.52 -16.62
CA ASN A 131 1.42 3.22 -18.05
C ASN A 131 0.10 3.46 -18.81
N GLY A 132 -0.90 4.10 -18.20
CA GLY A 132 -2.22 4.30 -18.83
C GLY A 132 -3.04 3.01 -18.99
N ILE A 133 -2.67 1.94 -18.28
CA ILE A 133 -3.36 0.65 -18.28
C ILE A 133 -4.35 0.64 -17.09
N PRO A 134 -5.57 0.09 -17.24
CA PRO A 134 -6.55 0.01 -16.16
C PRO A 134 -6.03 -0.65 -14.88
N ALA A 135 -6.50 -0.15 -13.73
CA ALA A 135 -6.11 -0.64 -12.42
C ALA A 135 -6.77 -2.00 -12.12
N TYR A 136 -5.99 -3.07 -12.17
CA TYR A 136 -6.39 -4.42 -11.76
C TYR A 136 -5.36 -5.06 -10.85
N CYS A 137 -5.75 -6.12 -10.14
CA CYS A 137 -4.78 -6.98 -9.49
C CYS A 137 -4.11 -7.88 -10.53
N TYR A 138 -2.87 -7.58 -10.88
CA TYR A 138 -2.09 -8.39 -11.82
C TYR A 138 -1.38 -9.58 -11.16
N ASN A 139 -1.41 -9.66 -9.83
CA ASN A 139 -0.88 -10.81 -9.10
C ASN A 139 -1.98 -11.88 -9.01
N VAL A 140 -1.89 -12.87 -9.89
CA VAL A 140 -2.79 -14.04 -9.95
C VAL A 140 -2.26 -15.25 -9.17
N ARG A 141 -1.12 -15.10 -8.49
CA ARG A 141 -0.57 -16.07 -7.55
C ARG A 141 -1.06 -15.79 -6.13
#